data_AF-A0A4P8PX58-F1
#
_entry.id   AF-A0A4P8PX58-F1
#
_cell.length_a   1.000
_cell.length_b   1.000
_cell.length_c   1.000
_cell.angle_alpha   90.00
_cell.angle_beta   90.00
_cell.angle_gamma   90.00
#
_symmetry.space_group_name_H-M   'P 1'
#
loop_
_entity.id
_entity.type
_entity.pdbx_description
1 polymer ?
#
loop_
_entity_poly.entity_id
_entity_poly.type
_entity_poly.pdbx_seq_one_letter_code
_entity_poly.pdbx_strand_id
1 'polypeptide(L)'
;MDATRWAGAVLAGTAIMTVTLAAAPADAGTAAREDTDAARAVVELIATDAAIAGTDVPADFVERFGYRPRSEDGLLVNPGGACSSPVPLPTEFDTACKAHDLGYDLLRYAHLNGGDLGPWARTALDAQLDRRMHDACDARERDRMSCFAMANTATTAVSLNSRRQGYGVPVDEPWIRHSVAVTLAALGLLATTTVVRRIRRAVRV
;
A
#
# COMPACT_ATOMS: atom_id res chain seq x y z
N MET A 1 25.39 9.26 -4.77
CA MET A 1 24.38 8.70 -3.84
C MET A 1 25.02 7.54 -3.12
N ASP A 2 25.13 7.61 -1.79
CA ASP A 2 25.99 6.70 -1.02
C ASP A 2 25.40 5.31 -0.84
N ALA A 3 26.25 4.28 -0.85
CA ALA A 3 25.88 2.86 -0.70
C ALA A 3 25.08 2.56 0.58
N THR A 4 25.20 3.40 1.60
CA THR A 4 24.41 3.36 2.84
C THR A 4 22.92 3.64 2.64
N ARG A 5 22.54 4.48 1.65
CA ARG A 5 21.13 4.75 1.32
C ARG A 5 20.47 3.54 0.63
N TRP A 6 21.23 2.82 -0.20
CA TRP A 6 20.78 1.60 -0.87
C TRP A 6 20.56 0.44 0.11
N ALA A 7 21.49 0.27 1.07
CA ALA A 7 21.33 -0.73 2.13
C ALA A 7 20.09 -0.48 2.99
N GLY A 8 19.78 0.79 3.29
CA GLY A 8 18.58 1.17 4.02
C GLY A 8 17.28 0.85 3.28
N ALA A 9 17.22 1.13 1.97
CA ALA A 9 16.06 0.82 1.13
C ALA A 9 15.79 -0.69 1.02
N VAL A 10 16.85 -1.50 0.84
CA VAL A 10 16.73 -2.97 0.75
C VAL A 10 16.27 -3.58 2.07
N LEU A 11 16.82 -3.13 3.20
CA LEU A 11 16.44 -3.60 4.54
C LEU A 11 15.00 -3.21 4.90
N ALA A 12 14.57 -2.01 4.52
CA ALA A 12 13.19 -1.58 4.70
C ALA A 12 12.21 -2.42 3.85
N GLY A 13 12.53 -2.68 2.58
CA GLY A 13 11.72 -3.55 1.72
C GLY A 13 11.54 -4.97 2.30
N THR A 14 12.61 -5.55 2.85
CA THR A 14 12.54 -6.88 3.49
C THR A 14 11.77 -6.88 4.82
N ALA A 15 11.87 -5.81 5.61
CA ALA A 15 11.09 -5.66 6.84
C ALA A 15 9.59 -5.50 6.57
N ILE A 16 9.21 -4.72 5.54
CA ILE A 16 7.81 -4.57 5.11
C ILE A 16 7.25 -5.93 4.68
N MET A 17 7.99 -6.67 3.85
CA MET A 17 7.56 -7.97 3.34
C MET A 17 7.41 -9.04 4.43
N THR A 18 8.25 -9.01 5.46
CA THR A 18 8.14 -9.97 6.59
C THR A 18 7.00 -9.63 7.53
N VAL A 19 6.73 -8.33 7.76
CA VAL A 19 5.57 -7.88 8.53
C VAL A 19 4.26 -8.23 7.82
N THR A 20 4.18 -8.04 6.51
CA THR A 20 2.96 -8.34 5.76
C THR A 20 2.62 -9.82 5.73
N LEU A 21 3.60 -10.73 5.78
CA LEU A 21 3.33 -12.18 5.76
C LEU A 21 2.89 -12.77 7.12
N ALA A 22 3.07 -12.04 8.23
CA ALA A 22 2.87 -12.57 9.59
C ALA A 22 1.51 -12.20 10.23
N ALA A 23 0.68 -11.37 9.57
CA ALA A 23 -0.61 -10.92 10.10
C ALA A 23 -1.76 -11.87 9.73
N ALA A 24 -2.82 -11.90 10.55
CA ALA A 24 -4.01 -12.74 10.31
C ALA A 24 -4.81 -12.23 9.09
N PRO A 25 -5.52 -13.12 8.37
CA PRO A 25 -6.40 -12.70 7.28
C PRO A 25 -7.56 -11.84 7.82
N ALA A 26 -7.96 -10.83 7.04
CA ALA A 26 -9.17 -10.05 7.29
C ALA A 26 -10.34 -10.67 6.49
N ASP A 27 -11.54 -10.70 7.08
CA ASP A 27 -12.75 -11.15 6.38
C ASP A 27 -13.17 -10.11 5.34
N ALA A 28 -13.27 -10.52 4.08
CA ALA A 28 -13.97 -9.78 3.05
C ALA A 28 -15.44 -10.20 3.11
N GLY A 29 -16.33 -9.33 3.58
CA GLY A 29 -17.77 -9.58 3.51
C GLY A 29 -18.19 -9.70 2.04
N THR A 30 -18.95 -10.73 1.69
CA THR A 30 -19.64 -10.79 0.40
C THR A 30 -21.00 -10.12 0.54
N ALA A 31 -21.09 -8.84 0.15
CA ALA A 31 -22.37 -8.15 0.10
C ALA A 31 -23.31 -8.83 -0.90
N ALA A 32 -24.62 -8.85 -0.58
CA ALA A 32 -25.64 -9.36 -1.49
C ALA A 32 -25.75 -8.49 -2.76
N ARG A 33 -25.36 -7.22 -2.66
CA ARG A 33 -25.24 -6.26 -3.76
C ARG A 33 -24.18 -5.22 -3.43
N GLU A 34 -23.34 -4.90 -4.41
CA GLU A 34 -22.32 -3.86 -4.30
C GLU A 34 -22.95 -2.46 -4.24
N ASP A 35 -22.30 -1.53 -3.51
CA ASP A 35 -22.62 -0.11 -3.52
C ASP A 35 -22.34 0.47 -4.91
N THR A 36 -23.40 0.86 -5.62
CA THR A 36 -23.30 1.29 -7.02
C THR A 36 -22.60 2.63 -7.20
N ASP A 37 -22.67 3.52 -6.21
CA ASP A 37 -22.04 4.84 -6.31
C ASP A 37 -20.54 4.72 -6.03
N ALA A 38 -20.16 3.93 -5.02
CA ALA A 38 -18.76 3.60 -4.77
C ALA A 38 -18.14 2.83 -5.95
N ALA A 39 -18.86 1.86 -6.54
CA ALA A 39 -18.39 1.12 -7.69
C ALA A 39 -18.14 2.03 -8.90
N ARG A 40 -19.06 2.96 -9.19
CA ARG A 40 -18.89 3.96 -10.27
C ARG A 40 -17.67 4.84 -10.03
N ALA A 41 -17.51 5.35 -8.82
CA ALA A 41 -16.37 6.17 -8.43
C ALA A 41 -15.04 5.42 -8.60
N VAL A 42 -14.98 4.13 -8.21
CA VAL A 42 -13.78 3.30 -8.40
C VAL A 42 -13.49 3.07 -9.88
N VAL A 43 -14.49 2.76 -10.70
CA VAL A 43 -14.31 2.58 -12.16
C VAL A 43 -13.74 3.84 -12.80
N GLU A 44 -14.23 5.01 -12.42
CA GLU A 44 -13.72 6.28 -12.91
C GLU A 44 -12.27 6.52 -12.45
N LEU A 45 -11.98 6.23 -11.18
CA LEU A 45 -10.65 6.43 -10.61
C LEU A 45 -9.56 5.55 -11.25
N ILE A 46 -9.92 4.37 -11.76
CA ILE A 46 -8.99 3.45 -12.44
C ILE A 46 -8.86 3.68 -13.95
N ALA A 47 -9.73 4.52 -14.53
CA ALA A 47 -9.64 4.87 -15.94
C ALA A 47 -8.38 5.74 -16.20
N THR A 48 -7.69 5.47 -17.31
CA THR A 48 -6.37 6.05 -17.63
C THR A 48 -6.43 7.53 -18.05
N ASP A 49 -7.55 7.95 -18.66
CA ASP A 49 -7.73 9.29 -19.24
C ASP A 49 -8.73 10.16 -18.48
N ALA A 50 -9.16 9.72 -17.30
CA ALA A 50 -10.18 10.41 -16.53
C ALA A 50 -9.58 11.70 -15.92
N ALA A 51 -9.65 12.79 -16.68
CA ALA A 51 -9.75 14.12 -16.11
C ALA A 51 -11.04 14.16 -15.30
N ILE A 52 -11.00 13.68 -14.05
CA ILE A 52 -12.21 13.50 -13.24
C ILE A 52 -12.79 14.87 -12.95
N ALA A 53 -13.88 15.21 -13.65
CA ALA A 53 -14.89 16.07 -13.08
C ALA A 53 -15.33 15.35 -11.79
N GLY A 54 -15.12 15.97 -10.62
CA GLY A 54 -15.40 15.39 -9.29
C GLY A 54 -16.89 15.12 -9.00
N THR A 55 -17.64 14.72 -10.03
CA THR A 55 -19.08 14.45 -10.07
C THR A 55 -19.45 13.05 -9.61
N ASP A 56 -18.54 12.07 -9.64
CA ASP A 56 -18.86 10.67 -9.31
C ASP A 56 -18.51 10.25 -7.88
N VAL A 57 -17.98 11.16 -7.06
CA VAL A 57 -17.82 10.90 -5.61
C VAL A 57 -19.20 10.88 -4.95
N PRO A 58 -19.51 9.90 -4.08
CA PRO A 58 -20.78 9.85 -3.36
C PRO A 58 -21.10 11.16 -2.62
N ALA A 59 -22.36 11.60 -2.68
CA ALA A 59 -22.77 12.94 -2.24
C ALA A 59 -22.50 13.22 -0.75
N ASP A 60 -22.61 12.19 0.10
CA ASP A 60 -22.36 12.23 1.55
C ASP A 60 -20.92 11.82 1.92
N PHE A 61 -20.03 11.59 0.95
CA PHE A 61 -18.64 11.21 1.20
C PHE A 61 -17.92 12.21 2.12
N VAL A 62 -18.11 13.51 1.88
CA VAL A 62 -17.49 14.59 2.67
C VAL A 62 -17.96 14.55 4.13
N GLU A 63 -19.23 14.24 4.38
CA GLU A 63 -19.78 14.13 5.72
C GLU A 63 -19.14 12.96 6.49
N ARG A 64 -18.91 11.83 5.80
CA ARG A 64 -18.36 10.62 6.43
C ARG A 64 -16.85 10.63 6.61
N PHE A 65 -16.11 11.16 5.63
CA PHE A 65 -14.64 11.12 5.62
C PHE A 65 -13.99 12.45 6.00
N GLY A 66 -14.76 13.53 6.12
CA GLY A 66 -14.28 14.82 6.63
C GLY A 66 -13.38 15.60 5.67
N TYR A 67 -13.25 15.18 4.41
CA TYR A 67 -12.50 15.89 3.39
C TYR A 67 -13.20 15.86 2.03
N ARG A 68 -12.89 16.85 1.19
CA ARG A 68 -13.32 16.88 -0.21
C ARG A 68 -12.18 16.42 -1.12
N PRO A 69 -12.37 15.39 -1.96
CA PRO A 69 -11.38 15.01 -2.96
C PRO A 69 -11.03 16.20 -3.87
N ARG A 70 -9.77 16.27 -4.31
CA ARG A 70 -9.26 17.36 -5.16
C ARG A 70 -8.61 16.82 -6.41
N SER A 71 -8.55 17.63 -7.47
CA SER A 71 -7.75 17.31 -8.64
C SER A 71 -6.31 17.76 -8.42
N GLU A 72 -5.36 16.84 -8.53
CA GLU A 72 -3.91 17.07 -8.49
C GLU A 72 -3.28 16.31 -9.68
N ASP A 73 -2.51 17.00 -10.52
CA ASP A 73 -1.88 16.48 -11.75
C ASP A 73 -2.82 15.64 -12.64
N GLY A 74 -4.09 16.06 -12.75
CA GLY A 74 -5.10 15.37 -13.56
C GLY A 74 -5.76 14.17 -12.89
N LEU A 75 -5.40 13.85 -11.64
CA LEU A 75 -5.99 12.77 -10.86
C LEU A 75 -6.88 13.30 -9.75
N LEU A 76 -7.98 12.62 -9.44
CA LEU A 76 -8.73 12.88 -8.21
C LEU A 76 -8.01 12.19 -7.03
N VAL A 77 -7.79 12.93 -5.95
CA VAL A 77 -6.97 12.50 -4.82
C VAL A 77 -7.61 12.77 -3.46
N ASN A 78 -7.17 12.02 -2.44
CA ASN A 78 -7.29 12.41 -1.05
C ASN A 78 -6.19 13.46 -0.75
N PRO A 79 -6.51 14.75 -0.54
CA PRO A 79 -5.50 15.79 -0.35
C PRO A 79 -4.71 15.65 0.96
N GLY A 80 -5.22 14.89 1.93
CA GLY A 80 -4.51 14.53 3.16
C GLY A 80 -3.83 13.16 3.10
N GLY A 81 -3.94 12.45 1.97
CA GLY A 81 -3.33 11.14 1.75
C GLY A 81 -1.81 11.22 1.66
N ALA A 82 -1.17 10.07 1.80
CA ALA A 82 0.27 9.95 1.73
C ALA A 82 0.67 8.52 1.37
N CYS A 83 1.86 8.36 0.77
CA CYS A 83 2.39 7.03 0.55
C CYS A 83 2.58 6.29 1.89
N SER A 84 1.79 5.23 2.10
CA SER A 84 1.91 4.34 3.26
C SER A 84 3.17 3.47 3.18
N SER A 85 4.32 4.08 3.48
CA SER A 85 5.64 3.45 3.45
C SER A 85 6.47 3.84 4.68
N PRO A 86 7.20 2.92 5.33
CA PRO A 86 8.07 3.23 6.47
C PRO A 86 9.35 3.96 6.05
N VAL A 87 9.65 4.00 4.75
CA VAL A 87 10.74 4.80 4.19
C VAL A 87 10.20 5.83 3.21
N PRO A 88 10.82 7.02 3.12
CA PRO A 88 10.46 8.01 2.12
C PRO A 88 10.50 7.40 0.72
N LEU A 89 9.39 7.56 0.00
CA LEU A 89 9.32 7.24 -1.43
C LEU A 89 9.69 8.47 -2.26
N PRO A 90 10.07 8.28 -3.54
CA PRO A 90 10.23 9.39 -4.46
C PRO A 90 9.00 10.31 -4.49
N THR A 91 9.24 11.63 -4.53
CA THR A 91 8.16 12.64 -4.44
C THR A 91 7.18 12.58 -5.60
N GLU A 92 7.62 12.12 -6.77
CA GLU A 92 6.74 11.95 -7.93
C GLU A 92 5.72 10.81 -7.76
N PHE A 93 5.80 10.00 -6.69
CA PHE A 93 4.77 9.02 -6.36
C PHE A 93 3.62 9.61 -5.53
N ASP A 94 3.76 10.84 -5.02
CA ASP A 94 2.81 11.45 -4.08
C ASP A 94 1.38 11.47 -4.63
N THR A 95 1.18 12.03 -5.83
CA THR A 95 -0.14 12.11 -6.46
C THR A 95 -0.74 10.73 -6.70
N ALA A 96 0.06 9.74 -7.10
CA ALA A 96 -0.38 8.36 -7.29
C ALA A 96 -0.83 7.71 -5.97
N CYS A 97 -0.07 7.91 -4.89
CA CYS A 97 -0.41 7.42 -3.56
C CYS A 97 -1.71 8.06 -3.03
N LYS A 98 -1.86 9.37 -3.15
CA LYS A 98 -3.09 10.06 -2.70
C LYS A 98 -4.32 9.65 -3.50
N ALA A 99 -4.16 9.35 -4.79
CA ALA A 99 -5.23 8.78 -5.61
C ALA A 99 -5.58 7.36 -5.16
N HIS A 100 -4.59 6.54 -4.81
CA HIS A 100 -4.80 5.20 -4.27
C HIS A 100 -5.51 5.22 -2.92
N ASP A 101 -5.13 6.14 -2.02
CA ASP A 101 -5.80 6.35 -0.73
C ASP A 101 -7.29 6.71 -0.92
N LEU A 102 -7.61 7.61 -1.86
CA LEU A 102 -9.00 7.92 -2.19
C LEU A 102 -9.77 6.67 -2.64
N GLY A 103 -9.15 5.83 -3.47
CA GLY A 103 -9.74 4.56 -3.89
C GLY A 103 -10.04 3.64 -2.71
N TYR A 104 -9.11 3.54 -1.75
CA TYR A 104 -9.29 2.76 -0.53
C TYR A 104 -10.40 3.34 0.36
N ASP A 105 -10.51 4.67 0.44
CA ASP A 105 -11.60 5.33 1.15
C ASP A 105 -12.97 5.07 0.50
N LEU A 106 -13.05 4.93 -0.83
CA LEU A 106 -14.26 4.48 -1.52
C LEU A 106 -14.64 3.02 -1.18
N LEU A 107 -13.66 2.13 -0.99
CA LEU A 107 -13.92 0.77 -0.50
C LEU A 107 -14.48 0.78 0.93
N ARG A 108 -13.89 1.62 1.81
CA ARG A 108 -14.39 1.81 3.17
C ARG A 108 -15.78 2.44 3.19
N TYR A 109 -16.06 3.38 2.28
CA TYR A 109 -17.37 3.98 2.12
C TYR A 109 -18.43 2.92 1.77
N ALA A 110 -18.15 2.07 0.77
CA ALA A 110 -19.02 0.96 0.37
C ALA A 110 -19.31 0.01 1.55
N HIS A 111 -18.29 -0.28 2.35
CA HIS A 111 -18.41 -1.11 3.55
C HIS A 111 -19.33 -0.51 4.61
N LEU A 112 -19.17 0.78 4.89
CA LEU A 112 -20.02 1.50 5.83
C LEU A 112 -21.49 1.55 5.36
N ASN A 113 -21.75 1.35 4.07
CA ASN A 113 -23.10 1.23 3.50
C ASN A 113 -23.63 -0.20 3.44
N GLY A 114 -22.85 -1.20 3.86
CA GLY A 114 -23.20 -2.62 3.74
C GLY A 114 -23.17 -3.14 2.30
N GLY A 115 -22.54 -2.41 1.39
CA GLY A 115 -22.44 -2.72 -0.04
C GLY A 115 -21.00 -2.99 -0.47
N ASP A 116 -20.25 -3.80 0.29
CA ASP A 116 -18.87 -4.20 -0.02
C ASP A 116 -18.67 -4.47 -1.51
N LEU A 117 -17.67 -3.81 -2.10
CA LEU A 117 -17.26 -4.11 -3.47
C LEU A 117 -16.47 -5.42 -3.50
N GLY A 118 -16.63 -6.19 -4.58
CA GLY A 118 -15.91 -7.43 -4.77
C GLY A 118 -14.38 -7.21 -4.92
N PRO A 119 -13.61 -8.31 -4.88
CA PRO A 119 -12.14 -8.29 -5.01
C PRO A 119 -11.59 -7.53 -6.23
N TRP A 120 -12.41 -7.38 -7.27
CA TRP A 120 -12.08 -6.63 -8.48
C TRP A 120 -11.67 -5.19 -8.15
N ALA A 121 -12.34 -4.53 -7.21
CA ALA A 121 -12.17 -3.10 -6.95
C ALA A 121 -10.79 -2.81 -6.37
N ARG A 122 -10.44 -3.52 -5.29
CA ARG A 122 -9.11 -3.39 -4.67
C ARG A 122 -7.98 -3.84 -5.61
N THR A 123 -8.19 -4.92 -6.35
CA THR A 123 -7.22 -5.40 -7.34
C THR A 123 -6.96 -4.35 -8.43
N ALA A 124 -8.01 -3.70 -8.94
CA ALA A 124 -7.89 -2.69 -9.97
C ALA A 124 -7.24 -1.40 -9.46
N LEU A 125 -7.56 -0.97 -8.23
CA LEU A 125 -6.92 0.17 -7.57
C LEU A 125 -5.41 -0.06 -7.37
N ASP A 126 -5.03 -1.24 -6.86
CA ASP A 126 -3.62 -1.61 -6.66
C ASP A 126 -2.87 -1.67 -8.01
N ALA A 127 -3.50 -2.21 -9.06
CA ALA A 127 -2.91 -2.23 -10.40
C ALA A 127 -2.77 -0.83 -11.01
N GLN A 128 -3.69 0.09 -10.72
CA GLN A 128 -3.59 1.47 -11.18
C GLN A 128 -2.50 2.25 -10.43
N LEU A 129 -2.31 1.99 -9.13
CA LEU A 129 -1.17 2.52 -8.39
C LEU A 129 0.14 2.05 -9.02
N ASP A 130 0.24 0.76 -9.33
CA ASP A 130 1.41 0.18 -9.99
C ASP A 130 1.73 0.89 -11.31
N ARG A 131 0.76 1.01 -12.20
CA ARG A 131 0.93 1.74 -13.47
C ARG A 131 1.38 3.18 -13.25
N ARG A 132 0.68 3.95 -12.43
CA ARG A 132 0.98 5.38 -12.20
C ARG A 132 2.37 5.60 -11.60
N MET A 133 2.83 4.73 -10.69
CA MET A 133 4.20 4.81 -10.16
C MET A 133 5.24 4.51 -11.24
N HIS A 134 4.99 3.52 -12.11
CA HIS A 134 5.89 3.19 -13.21
C HIS A 134 5.91 4.30 -14.29
N ASP A 135 4.76 4.92 -14.59
CA ASP A 135 4.66 6.07 -15.50
C ASP A 135 5.45 7.28 -14.97
N ALA A 136 5.40 7.54 -13.65
CA ALA A 136 6.21 8.58 -13.01
C ALA A 136 7.72 8.30 -13.13
N CYS A 137 8.12 7.02 -13.08
CA CYS A 137 9.51 6.63 -13.34
C CYS A 137 9.91 6.80 -14.80
N ASP A 138 8.99 6.60 -15.75
CA ASP A 138 9.25 6.78 -17.18
C ASP A 138 9.59 8.22 -17.55
N ALA A 139 8.98 9.18 -16.84
CA ALA A 139 9.26 10.61 -17.01
C ALA A 139 10.65 11.04 -16.51
N ARG A 140 11.40 10.17 -15.80
CA ARG A 140 12.73 10.52 -15.26
C ARG A 140 13.85 10.39 -16.30
N GLU A 141 14.66 11.43 -16.40
CA GLU A 141 15.91 11.40 -17.18
C GLU A 141 17.09 10.72 -16.46
N ARG A 142 17.13 10.80 -15.13
CA ARG A 142 18.19 10.24 -14.28
C ARG A 142 17.61 9.30 -13.23
N ASP A 143 18.42 8.34 -12.79
CA ASP A 143 18.08 7.40 -11.72
C ASP A 143 16.79 6.58 -11.95
N ARG A 144 16.34 6.43 -13.20
CA ARG A 144 15.11 5.72 -13.60
C ARG A 144 15.06 4.28 -13.09
N MET A 145 16.18 3.56 -13.14
CA MET A 145 16.29 2.20 -12.57
C MET A 145 16.01 2.17 -11.06
N SER A 146 16.50 3.16 -10.31
CA SER A 146 16.26 3.24 -8.87
C SER A 146 14.79 3.57 -8.57
N CYS A 147 14.16 4.42 -9.38
CA CYS A 147 12.74 4.71 -9.28
C CYS A 147 11.91 3.45 -9.49
N PHE A 148 12.18 2.70 -10.56
CA PHE A 148 11.49 1.43 -10.81
C PHE A 148 11.66 0.42 -9.69
N ALA A 149 12.86 0.30 -9.12
CA ALA A 149 13.09 -0.58 -7.98
C ALA A 149 12.21 -0.19 -6.77
N MET A 150 12.06 1.10 -6.51
CA MET A 150 11.19 1.61 -5.44
C MET A 150 9.71 1.40 -5.76
N ALA A 151 9.26 1.67 -6.99
CA ALA A 151 7.90 1.42 -7.45
C ALA A 151 7.52 -0.06 -7.26
N ASN A 152 8.33 -0.97 -7.82
CA ASN A 152 8.13 -2.42 -7.67
C ASN A 152 8.07 -2.86 -6.20
N THR A 153 8.93 -2.30 -5.34
CA THR A 153 8.95 -2.65 -3.92
C THR A 153 7.65 -2.21 -3.23
N ALA A 154 7.23 -0.97 -3.46
CA ALA A 154 6.02 -0.41 -2.87
C ALA A 154 4.76 -1.16 -3.35
N THR A 155 4.64 -1.40 -4.66
CA THR A 155 3.45 -2.03 -5.24
C THR A 155 3.37 -3.52 -4.92
N THR A 156 4.52 -4.20 -4.80
CA THR A 156 4.59 -5.58 -4.27
C THR A 156 4.13 -5.64 -2.82
N ALA A 157 4.55 -4.69 -1.98
CA ALA A 157 4.12 -4.65 -0.58
C ALA A 157 2.61 -4.46 -0.46
N VAL A 158 2.03 -3.54 -1.23
CA VAL A 158 0.58 -3.32 -1.30
C VAL A 158 -0.14 -4.58 -1.79
N SER A 159 0.33 -5.20 -2.90
CA SER A 159 -0.28 -6.42 -3.45
C SER A 159 -0.27 -7.59 -2.47
N LEU A 160 0.83 -7.80 -1.74
CA LEU A 160 0.92 -8.82 -0.69
C LEU A 160 -0.02 -8.52 0.48
N ASN A 161 -0.15 -7.26 0.87
CA ASN A 161 -1.08 -6.81 1.90
C ASN A 161 -2.54 -7.06 1.49
N SER A 162 -2.89 -6.71 0.25
CA SER A 162 -4.23 -6.94 -0.31
C SER A 162 -4.56 -8.42 -0.41
N ARG A 163 -3.60 -9.26 -0.86
CA ARG A 163 -3.75 -10.72 -0.86
C ARG A 163 -4.03 -11.27 0.54
N ARG A 164 -3.27 -10.82 1.54
CA ARG A 164 -3.47 -11.24 2.94
C ARG A 164 -4.86 -10.85 3.44
N GLN A 165 -5.33 -9.66 3.08
CA GLN A 165 -6.66 -9.15 3.46
C GLN A 165 -7.78 -9.64 2.51
N GLY A 166 -7.54 -10.71 1.73
CA GLY A 166 -8.55 -11.31 0.85
C GLY A 166 -9.06 -10.39 -0.26
N TYR A 167 -8.33 -9.32 -0.58
CA TYR A 167 -8.74 -8.23 -1.46
C TYR A 167 -10.03 -7.51 -1.02
N GLY A 168 -10.42 -7.64 0.24
CA GLY A 168 -11.56 -6.94 0.82
C GLY A 168 -11.24 -5.50 1.21
N VAL A 169 -12.07 -4.93 2.08
CA VAL A 169 -11.93 -3.55 2.57
C VAL A 169 -10.57 -3.37 3.26
N PRO A 170 -9.81 -2.32 2.95
CA PRO A 170 -8.53 -2.05 3.60
C PRO A 170 -8.72 -1.80 5.10
N VAL A 171 -8.07 -2.63 5.92
CA VAL A 171 -8.07 -2.48 7.37
C VAL A 171 -6.83 -1.74 7.81
N ASP A 172 -7.00 -0.73 8.66
CA ASP A 172 -5.90 -0.01 9.29
C ASP A 172 -5.23 -0.92 10.32
N GLU A 173 -4.04 -1.39 9.99
CA GLU A 173 -3.23 -2.19 10.89
C GLU A 173 -2.15 -1.29 11.52
N PRO A 174 -2.09 -1.18 12.86
CA PRO A 174 -0.97 -0.52 13.50
C PRO A 174 0.28 -1.38 13.26
N TRP A 175 1.04 -1.02 12.23
CA TRP A 175 2.32 -1.64 11.82
C TRP A 175 3.30 -1.79 12.99
N ILE A 176 3.18 -0.94 14.02
CA ILE A 176 3.87 -1.03 15.33
C ILE A 176 3.68 -2.39 16.01
N ARG A 177 2.49 -3.01 15.92
CA ARG A 177 2.22 -4.30 16.58
C ARG A 177 2.97 -5.45 15.92
N HIS A 178 3.17 -5.37 14.61
CA HIS A 178 3.87 -6.41 13.85
C HIS A 178 5.38 -6.17 13.76
N SER A 179 5.83 -4.92 13.75
CA SER A 179 7.26 -4.58 13.77
C SER A 179 7.94 -5.02 15.07
N VAL A 180 7.24 -4.98 16.21
CA VAL A 180 7.73 -5.54 17.48
C VAL A 180 7.93 -7.05 17.38
N ALA A 181 6.96 -7.78 16.82
CA ALA A 181 7.05 -9.24 16.68
C ALA A 181 8.20 -9.67 15.75
N VAL A 182 8.37 -8.99 14.61
CA VAL A 182 9.45 -9.26 13.66
C VAL A 182 10.82 -8.92 14.27
N THR A 183 10.92 -7.80 15.00
CA THR A 183 12.17 -7.41 15.67
C THR A 183 12.57 -8.42 16.74
N LEU A 184 11.62 -8.91 17.54
CA LEU A 184 11.87 -9.94 18.55
C LEU A 184 12.30 -11.28 17.93
N ALA A 185 11.68 -11.68 16.81
CA ALA A 185 12.05 -12.90 16.09
C ALA A 185 13.48 -12.82 15.51
N ALA A 186 13.84 -11.69 14.90
CA ALA A 186 15.19 -11.46 14.35
C ALA A 186 16.26 -11.47 15.45
N LEU A 187 16.00 -10.82 16.59
CA LEU A 187 16.90 -10.84 17.75
C LEU A 187 17.07 -12.26 18.33
N GLY A 188 15.99 -13.05 18.37
CA GLY A 188 16.04 -14.45 18.79
C GLY A 188 16.90 -15.33 17.88
N LEU A 189 16.81 -15.14 16.56
CA LEU A 189 17.62 -15.87 15.58
C LEU A 189 19.11 -15.49 15.66
N LEU A 190 19.41 -14.20 15.87
CA LEU A 190 20.78 -13.72 16.08
C LEU A 190 21.38 -14.29 17.38
N ALA A 191 20.63 -14.27 18.47
CA ALA A 191 21.08 -14.83 19.75
C ALA A 191 21.40 -16.33 19.63
N THR A 192 20.50 -17.12 19.05
CA THR A 192 20.69 -18.56 18.84
C THR A 192 21.89 -18.87 17.95
N THR A 193 22.07 -18.14 16.84
CA THR A 193 23.23 -18.34 15.96
C THR A 193 24.57 -17.98 16.64
N THR A 194 24.62 -16.93 17.44
CA THR A 194 25.81 -16.62 18.25
C THR A 194 26.11 -17.67 19.31
N VAL A 195 25.09 -18.17 20.02
CA VAL A 195 25.24 -19.23 21.03
C VAL A 195 25.74 -20.53 20.40
N VAL A 196 25.15 -20.97 19.28
CA VAL A 196 25.58 -22.18 18.55
C VAL A 196 27.02 -22.03 18.05
N ARG A 197 27.41 -20.86 17.52
CA ARG A 197 28.80 -20.59 17.11
C ARG A 197 29.78 -20.64 18.28
N ARG A 198 29.39 -20.14 19.46
CA ARG A 198 30.21 -20.17 20.68
C ARG A 198 30.42 -21.59 21.18
N ILE A 199 29.35 -22.40 21.24
CA ILE A 199 29.40 -23.81 21.64
C ILE A 199 30.27 -24.62 20.67
N ARG A 200 30.08 -24.46 19.36
CA ARG A 200 30.90 -25.16 18.35
C ARG A 200 32.39 -24.81 18.43
N ARG A 201 32.74 -23.59 18.84
CA ARG A 201 34.14 -23.21 19.09
C ARG A 201 34.68 -23.84 20.36
N ALA A 202 33.89 -23.91 21.43
CA ALA A 202 34.29 -24.52 22.70
C ALA A 202 34.48 -26.04 22.62
N VAL A 203 33.74 -26.73 21.74
CA VAL A 203 33.81 -28.19 21.54
C VAL A 203 34.93 -28.60 20.56
N ARG A 204 35.54 -27.65 19.84
CA ARG A 204 36.67 -27.89 18.92
C ARG A 204 38.04 -27.65 19.57
N VAL A 205 38.08 -27.41 20.89
CA VAL A 205 39.29 -27.35 21.72
C VAL A 205 39.36 -28.66 22.50
#